data_AF-A0A0D2NDV7-F1
#
_entry.id   AF-A0A0D2NDV7-F1
#
_cell.length_a   1.000
_cell.length_b   1.000
_cell.length_c   1.000
_cell.angle_alpha   90.00
_cell.angle_beta   90.00
_cell.angle_gamma   90.00
#
_symmetry.space_group_name_H-M   'P 1'
#
loop_
_entity.id
_entity.type
_entity.pdbx_description
1 polymer ?
#
loop_
_entity_poly.entity_id
_entity_poly.type
_entity_poly.pdbx_seq_one_letter_code
_entity_poly.pdbx_strand_id
1 'polypeptide(L)'
;MVQYCQQNGIKLLAYGSVGGGLLSDRYVEEPKKNLFGGSRFSNVDLNTSSLKMYWNVARRFGGQDLWRRLLTVLRSVADKHNVTVANVAVRWVMQQGEGVHPIIGLRGVEHIENNARALALTLDAADLAAISEVLAEAQGPAGDIYSFERSG
;
A
#
# COMPACT_ATOMS: atom_id res chain seq x y z
N MET A 1 -13.83 -3.64 12.32
CA MET A 1 -13.96 -4.92 11.60
C MET A 1 -12.95 -5.96 12.11
N VAL A 2 -11.63 -5.71 12.02
CA VAL A 2 -10.59 -6.69 12.44
C VAL A 2 -10.83 -7.23 13.86
N GLN A 3 -11.02 -6.35 14.85
CA GLN A 3 -11.30 -6.73 16.24
C GLN A 3 -12.55 -7.63 16.38
N TYR A 4 -13.62 -7.29 15.66
CA TYR A 4 -14.86 -8.08 15.66
C TYR A 4 -14.63 -9.47 15.08
N CYS A 5 -13.92 -9.57 13.95
CA CYS A 5 -13.60 -10.86 13.34
C CYS A 5 -12.77 -11.75 14.29
N GLN A 6 -11.76 -11.18 14.96
CA GLN A 6 -10.92 -11.91 15.92
C GLN A 6 -11.73 -12.45 17.10
N GLN A 7 -12.58 -11.61 17.71
CA GLN A 7 -13.41 -12.00 18.85
C GLN A 7 -14.41 -13.13 18.52
N ASN A 8 -14.78 -13.29 17.24
CA ASN A 8 -15.76 -14.27 16.79
C ASN A 8 -15.14 -15.44 16.00
N GLY A 9 -13.81 -15.56 15.96
CA GLY A 9 -13.13 -16.64 15.23
C GLY A 9 -13.28 -16.57 13.70
N ILE A 10 -13.61 -15.39 13.15
CA ILE A 10 -13.81 -15.16 11.72
C ILE A 10 -12.46 -14.77 11.08
N LYS A 11 -12.12 -15.38 9.94
CA LYS A 11 -10.94 -15.01 9.14
C LYS A 11 -11.31 -13.96 8.10
N LEU A 12 -10.45 -12.95 7.93
CA LEU A 12 -10.68 -11.84 7.01
C LEU A 12 -9.83 -12.03 5.74
N LEU A 13 -10.49 -12.13 4.58
CA LEU A 13 -9.80 -12.12 3.30
C LEU A 13 -9.74 -10.68 2.75
N ALA A 14 -8.56 -10.07 2.78
CA ALA A 14 -8.39 -8.66 2.39
C ALA A 14 -8.09 -8.53 0.89
N TYR A 15 -9.04 -8.00 0.13
CA TYR A 15 -8.84 -7.65 -1.27
C TYR A 15 -8.17 -6.27 -1.43
N GLY A 16 -7.43 -6.07 -2.53
CA GLY A 16 -6.83 -4.77 -2.84
C GLY A 16 -5.59 -4.41 -2.02
N SER A 17 -4.90 -5.40 -1.45
CA SER A 17 -3.72 -5.24 -0.58
C SER A 17 -2.56 -4.43 -1.18
N VAL A 18 -2.50 -4.29 -2.50
CA VAL A 18 -1.50 -3.48 -3.23
C VAL A 18 -2.09 -2.30 -3.99
N GLY A 19 -3.37 -1.96 -3.75
CA GLY A 19 -4.05 -0.82 -4.39
C GLY A 19 -4.07 -0.87 -5.92
N GLY A 20 -4.29 -2.05 -6.50
CA GLY A 20 -4.25 -2.24 -7.96
C GLY A 20 -2.86 -2.10 -8.58
N GLY A 21 -1.79 -2.10 -7.77
CA GLY A 21 -0.41 -1.88 -8.19
C GLY A 21 0.14 -0.49 -7.84
N LEU A 22 -0.68 0.39 -7.24
CA LEU A 22 -0.22 1.69 -6.74
C LEU A 22 0.81 1.55 -5.61
N LEU A 23 0.84 0.43 -4.89
CA LEU A 23 1.87 0.10 -3.89
C LEU A 23 2.88 -0.89 -4.48
N SER A 24 3.62 -0.45 -5.49
CA SER A 24 4.65 -1.26 -6.15
C SER A 24 5.83 -0.41 -6.62
N ASP A 25 6.91 -1.09 -6.99
CA ASP A 25 8.15 -0.49 -7.48
C ASP A 25 7.98 0.36 -8.73
N ARG A 26 6.91 0.12 -9.51
CA ARG A 26 6.58 0.88 -10.72
C ARG A 26 6.50 2.39 -10.49
N TYR A 27 6.13 2.80 -9.28
CA TYR A 27 5.92 4.21 -8.91
C TYR A 27 6.95 4.71 -7.88
N VAL A 28 8.03 3.99 -7.67
CA VAL A 28 9.17 4.52 -6.91
C VAL A 28 10.03 5.31 -7.87
N GLU A 29 9.97 6.63 -7.78
CA GLU A 29 10.85 7.51 -8.57
C GLU A 29 11.17 8.78 -7.80
N GLU A 30 12.36 9.32 -8.05
CA GLU A 30 12.69 10.65 -7.56
C GLU A 30 11.97 11.73 -8.36
N PRO A 31 11.55 12.83 -7.71
CA PRO A 31 10.93 13.95 -8.39
C PRO A 31 11.88 14.56 -9.43
N LYS A 32 11.42 14.67 -10.68
CA LYS A 32 12.20 15.34 -11.74
C LYS A 32 12.05 16.85 -11.59
N LYS A 33 13.17 17.58 -11.58
CA LYS A 33 13.15 19.05 -11.65
C LYS A 33 12.58 19.46 -13.00
N ASN A 34 11.51 20.25 -12.99
CA ASN A 34 10.97 20.87 -14.18
C ASN A 34 11.80 22.12 -14.55
N LEU A 35 11.57 22.63 -15.76
CA LEU A 35 12.31 23.78 -16.31
C LEU A 35 12.15 25.08 -15.49
N PHE A 36 11.15 25.13 -14.59
CA PHE A 36 10.83 26.27 -13.73
C PHE A 36 11.15 25.99 -12.25
N GLY A 37 11.96 24.97 -11.95
CA GLY A 37 12.40 24.65 -10.58
C GLY A 37 11.38 23.92 -9.71
N GLY A 38 10.19 23.60 -10.24
CA GLY A 38 9.21 22.76 -9.54
C GLY A 38 9.53 21.26 -9.66
N SER A 39 9.04 20.46 -8.73
CA SER A 39 9.08 19.01 -8.79
C SER A 39 7.98 18.48 -9.72
N ARG A 40 8.29 17.48 -10.55
CA ARG A 40 7.31 16.77 -11.39
C ARG A 40 7.55 15.26 -11.30
N PHE A 41 6.50 14.51 -10.97
CA PHE A 41 6.46 13.06 -11.05
C PHE A 41 5.89 12.60 -12.39
N SER A 42 6.17 11.35 -12.77
CA SER A 42 5.49 10.69 -13.87
C SER A 42 3.99 10.54 -13.55
N ASN A 43 3.16 10.58 -14.58
CA ASN A 43 1.72 10.37 -14.43
C ASN A 43 1.44 8.95 -13.96
N VAL A 44 0.43 8.81 -13.10
CA VAL A 44 -0.07 7.50 -12.68
C VAL A 44 -0.93 6.93 -13.80
N ASP A 45 -0.66 5.69 -14.19
CA ASP A 45 -1.39 4.99 -15.24
C ASP A 45 -2.76 4.53 -14.70
N LEU A 46 -3.82 5.26 -15.02
CA LEU A 46 -5.20 5.01 -14.56
C LEU A 46 -6.06 4.37 -15.67
N ASN A 47 -5.53 3.33 -16.30
CA ASN A 47 -6.16 2.64 -17.44
C ASN A 47 -7.39 1.79 -17.10
N THR A 48 -7.64 1.47 -15.82
CA THR A 48 -8.83 0.74 -15.38
C THR A 48 -9.70 1.54 -14.41
N SER A 49 -10.99 1.21 -14.34
CA SER A 49 -11.91 1.79 -13.36
C SER A 49 -11.48 1.51 -11.92
N SER A 50 -10.93 0.32 -11.65
CA SER A 50 -10.41 -0.04 -10.32
C SER A 50 -9.20 0.80 -9.91
N LEU A 51 -8.26 1.06 -10.83
CA LEU A 51 -7.13 1.96 -10.55
C LEU A 51 -7.59 3.39 -10.28
N LYS A 52 -8.60 3.89 -11.00
CA LYS A 52 -9.21 5.20 -10.70
C LYS A 52 -9.81 5.25 -9.29
N MET A 53 -10.48 4.18 -8.85
CA MET A 53 -11.00 4.07 -7.48
C MET A 53 -9.90 4.06 -6.43
N TYR A 54 -8.85 3.24 -6.60
CA TYR A 54 -7.70 3.24 -5.67
C TYR A 54 -6.98 4.59 -5.65
N TRP A 55 -6.87 5.25 -6.81
CA TRP A 55 -6.29 6.58 -6.89
C TRP A 55 -7.11 7.62 -6.11
N ASN A 56 -8.44 7.52 -6.09
CA ASN A 56 -9.27 8.40 -5.26
C ASN A 56 -8.97 8.24 -3.75
N VAL A 57 -8.62 7.03 -3.30
CA VAL A 57 -8.13 6.79 -1.94
C VAL A 57 -6.79 7.49 -1.73
N ALA A 58 -5.81 7.31 -2.63
CA ALA A 58 -4.51 7.98 -2.55
C ALA A 58 -4.63 9.52 -2.55
N ARG A 59 -5.57 10.08 -3.33
CA ARG A 59 -5.86 11.52 -3.33
C ARG A 59 -6.35 12.01 -1.97
N ARG A 60 -7.24 11.26 -1.32
CA ARG A 60 -7.76 11.58 0.02
C ARG A 60 -6.75 11.31 1.14
N PHE A 61 -5.81 10.39 0.93
CA PHE A 61 -4.69 10.11 1.83
C PHE A 61 -3.78 11.32 2.01
N GLY A 62 -3.40 11.99 0.93
CA GLY A 62 -2.62 13.22 1.00
C GLY A 62 -2.11 13.65 -0.36
N GLY A 63 -2.86 13.32 -1.42
CA GLY A 63 -2.46 13.56 -2.79
C GLY A 63 -1.29 12.71 -3.26
N GLN A 64 -0.73 13.12 -4.40
CA GLN A 64 0.39 12.42 -5.04
C GLN A 64 1.67 12.51 -4.20
N ASP A 65 1.92 13.64 -3.53
CA ASP A 65 3.16 13.87 -2.80
C ASP A 65 3.31 12.96 -1.58
N LEU A 66 2.28 12.88 -0.72
CA LEU A 66 2.33 12.02 0.45
C LEU A 66 2.37 10.53 0.05
N TRP A 67 1.62 10.15 -0.99
CA TRP A 67 1.68 8.79 -1.54
C TRP A 67 3.08 8.44 -2.08
N ARG A 68 3.76 9.34 -2.81
CA ARG A 68 5.15 9.11 -3.28
C ARG A 68 6.15 9.02 -2.13
N ARG A 69 5.96 9.82 -1.07
CA ARG A 69 6.77 9.72 0.14
C ARG A 69 6.57 8.37 0.84
N LEU A 70 5.33 7.89 0.94
CA LEU A 70 5.04 6.55 1.44
C LEU A 70 5.75 5.49 0.60
N LEU A 71 5.70 5.57 -0.74
CA LEU A 71 6.42 4.64 -1.61
C LEU A 71 7.94 4.66 -1.39
N THR A 72 8.51 5.83 -1.12
CA THR A 72 9.94 5.98 -0.83
C THR A 72 10.31 5.26 0.48
N VAL A 73 9.49 5.42 1.53
CA VAL A 73 9.66 4.70 2.80
C VAL A 73 9.51 3.20 2.61
N LEU A 74 8.46 2.76 1.91
CA LEU A 74 8.25 1.35 1.60
C LEU A 74 9.40 0.76 0.80
N ARG A 75 10.00 1.53 -0.13
CA ARG A 75 11.18 1.10 -0.88
C ARG A 75 12.38 0.89 0.03
N SER A 76 12.64 1.81 0.96
CA SER A 76 13.74 1.68 1.93
C SER A 76 13.57 0.44 2.81
N VAL A 77 12.36 0.16 3.29
CA VAL A 77 12.04 -1.08 4.03
C VAL A 77 12.22 -2.31 3.13
N ALA A 78 11.75 -2.24 1.89
CA ALA A 78 11.88 -3.34 0.95
C ALA A 78 13.35 -3.65 0.61
N ASP A 79 14.22 -2.64 0.53
CA ASP A 79 15.67 -2.79 0.30
C ASP A 79 16.33 -3.48 1.50
N LYS A 80 16.02 -3.06 2.73
CA LYS A 80 16.51 -3.67 3.97
C LYS A 80 16.23 -5.17 4.02
N HIS A 81 15.06 -5.60 3.53
CA HIS A 81 14.62 -6.99 3.56
C HIS A 81 14.83 -7.76 2.24
N ASN A 82 15.44 -7.14 1.23
CA ASN A 82 15.63 -7.71 -0.11
C ASN A 82 14.32 -8.24 -0.75
N VAL A 83 13.26 -7.44 -0.66
CA VAL A 83 11.92 -7.72 -1.21
C VAL A 83 11.42 -6.54 -2.07
N THR A 84 10.19 -6.64 -2.58
CA THR A 84 9.54 -5.57 -3.35
C THR A 84 8.69 -4.68 -2.45
N VAL A 85 8.35 -3.48 -2.93
CA VAL A 85 7.38 -2.60 -2.22
C VAL A 85 6.03 -3.31 -2.05
N ALA A 86 5.61 -4.09 -3.04
CA ALA A 86 4.38 -4.86 -3.00
C ALA A 86 4.41 -5.90 -1.86
N ASN A 87 5.55 -6.56 -1.64
CA ASN A 87 5.72 -7.52 -0.55
C ASN A 87 5.58 -6.85 0.82
N VAL A 88 6.18 -5.67 1.01
CA VAL A 88 6.05 -4.90 2.25
C VAL A 88 4.60 -4.51 2.49
N ALA A 89 3.89 -4.03 1.46
CA ALA A 89 2.47 -3.66 1.58
C ALA A 89 1.59 -4.87 1.95
N VAL A 90 1.78 -6.02 1.28
CA VAL A 90 1.07 -7.27 1.60
C VAL A 90 1.35 -7.71 3.03
N ARG A 91 2.61 -7.69 3.45
CA ARG A 91 2.99 -8.09 4.81
C ARG A 91 2.43 -7.15 5.87
N TRP A 92 2.43 -5.84 5.60
CA TRP A 92 1.85 -4.84 6.50
C TRP A 92 0.36 -5.11 6.74
N VAL A 93 -0.39 -5.50 5.69
CA VAL A 93 -1.80 -5.90 5.80
C VAL A 93 -1.96 -7.15 6.69
N MET A 94 -1.11 -8.17 6.51
CA MET A 94 -1.13 -9.37 7.35
C MET A 94 -0.87 -9.07 8.83
N GLN A 95 -0.03 -8.07 9.13
CA GLN A 95 0.30 -7.67 10.49
C GLN A 95 -0.76 -6.77 11.15
N GLN A 96 -1.86 -6.42 10.48
CA GLN A 96 -2.96 -5.65 11.09
C GLN A 96 -3.77 -6.47 12.10
N GLY A 97 -3.66 -7.80 12.07
CA GLY A 97 -4.31 -8.65 13.05
C GLY A 97 -4.23 -10.12 12.70
N GLU A 98 -4.30 -10.97 13.73
CA GLU A 98 -4.41 -12.41 13.54
C GLU A 98 -5.62 -12.77 12.67
N GLY A 99 -5.42 -13.62 11.67
CA GLY A 99 -6.47 -14.05 10.75
C GLY A 99 -6.79 -13.10 9.60
N VAL A 100 -5.98 -12.06 9.38
CA VAL A 100 -6.06 -11.19 8.19
C VAL A 100 -5.20 -11.77 7.06
N HIS A 101 -5.83 -12.29 6.01
CA HIS A 101 -5.15 -12.93 4.89
C HIS A 101 -5.41 -12.13 3.60
N PRO A 102 -4.40 -11.46 3.02
CA PRO A 102 -4.58 -10.72 1.78
C PRO A 102 -4.78 -11.68 0.60
N ILE A 103 -5.69 -11.30 -0.31
CA ILE A 103 -5.84 -11.95 -1.61
C ILE A 103 -4.77 -11.37 -2.53
N ILE A 104 -3.82 -12.20 -2.95
CA ILE A 104 -2.72 -11.77 -3.80
C ILE A 104 -2.98 -12.25 -5.24
N GLY A 105 -2.97 -11.32 -6.19
CA GLY A 105 -3.10 -11.65 -7.61
C GLY A 105 -1.81 -12.28 -8.15
N LEU A 106 -1.96 -13.34 -8.94
CA LEU A 106 -0.85 -14.02 -9.63
C LEU A 106 -1.01 -13.79 -11.13
N ARG A 107 -0.19 -12.94 -11.74
CA ARG A 107 -0.14 -12.78 -13.20
C ARG A 107 1.22 -13.22 -13.74
N GLY A 108 1.55 -14.49 -13.55
CA GLY A 108 2.82 -15.08 -14.01
C GLY A 108 3.55 -15.83 -12.91
N VAL A 109 4.48 -16.70 -13.32
CA VAL A 109 5.24 -17.58 -12.42
C VAL A 109 6.18 -16.79 -11.50
N GLU A 110 6.75 -15.69 -12.01
CA GLU A 110 7.60 -14.77 -11.26
C GLU A 110 6.91 -14.12 -10.03
N HIS A 111 5.58 -14.06 -10.03
CA HIS A 111 4.83 -13.56 -8.88
C HIS A 111 4.74 -14.57 -7.75
N ILE A 112 4.89 -15.87 -8.01
CA ILE A 112 4.80 -16.92 -6.99
C ILE A 112 5.96 -16.78 -6.00
N GLU A 113 7.19 -16.69 -6.51
CA GLU A 113 8.39 -16.54 -5.67
C GLU A 113 8.36 -15.23 -4.87
N ASN A 114 7.97 -14.14 -5.52
CA ASN A 114 7.83 -12.85 -4.85
C ASN A 114 6.77 -12.90 -3.74
N ASN A 115 5.63 -13.54 -3.96
CA ASN A 115 4.59 -13.69 -2.94
C ASN A 115 5.02 -14.58 -1.78
N ALA A 116 5.78 -15.66 -2.04
CA ALA A 116 6.35 -16.48 -0.99
C ALA A 116 7.27 -15.66 -0.07
N ARG A 117 8.06 -14.73 -0.63
CA ARG A 117 8.87 -13.79 0.16
C ARG A 117 8.01 -12.88 1.03
N ALA A 118 6.85 -12.42 0.56
CA ALA A 118 5.93 -11.60 1.37
C ALA A 118 5.38 -12.38 2.58
N LEU A 119 5.12 -13.69 2.43
CA LEU A 119 4.66 -14.55 3.52
C LEU A 119 5.74 -14.79 4.58
N ALA A 120 7.00 -14.92 4.15
CA ALA A 120 8.16 -15.14 5.02
C ALA A 120 8.71 -13.86 5.67
N LEU A 121 8.46 -12.69 5.08
CA LEU A 121 8.87 -11.39 5.59
C LEU A 121 8.28 -11.14 6.98
N THR A 122 9.02 -10.50 7.87
CA THR A 122 8.50 -9.93 9.11
C THR A 122 8.97 -8.49 9.23
N LEU A 123 8.03 -7.54 9.28
CA LEU A 123 8.35 -6.13 9.51
C LEU A 123 8.65 -5.95 11.00
N ASP A 124 9.82 -5.40 11.29
CA ASP A 124 10.23 -5.10 12.65
C ASP A 124 9.69 -3.75 13.13
N ALA A 125 9.98 -3.41 14.40
CA ALA A 125 9.47 -2.20 15.01
C ALA A 125 9.94 -0.91 14.29
N ALA A 126 11.15 -0.90 13.73
CA ALA A 126 11.67 0.25 13.01
C ALA A 126 10.99 0.41 11.65
N ASP A 127 10.73 -0.69 10.95
CA ASP A 127 9.98 -0.66 9.67
C ASP A 127 8.56 -0.12 9.89
N LEU A 128 7.89 -0.63 10.93
CA LEU A 128 6.53 -0.21 11.28
C LEU A 128 6.51 1.26 11.71
N ALA A 129 7.47 1.72 12.51
CA ALA A 129 7.58 3.11 12.92
C ALA A 129 7.75 4.05 11.71
N ALA A 130 8.67 3.73 10.79
CA ALA A 130 8.90 4.53 9.58
C ALA A 130 7.64 4.63 8.70
N ILE A 131 6.89 3.53 8.54
CA ILE A 131 5.61 3.54 7.83
C ILE A 131 4.58 4.39 8.59
N SER A 132 4.45 4.18 9.90
CA SER A 132 3.51 4.90 10.76
C SER A 132 3.72 6.41 10.77
N GLU A 133 4.96 6.89 10.70
CA GLU A 133 5.26 8.33 10.59
C GLU A 133 4.60 8.96 9.36
N VAL A 134 4.68 8.31 8.20
CA VAL A 134 4.02 8.82 6.98
C VAL A 134 2.50 8.69 7.08
N LEU A 135 2.00 7.59 7.65
CA LEU A 135 0.57 7.39 7.83
C LEU A 135 -0.06 8.42 8.80
N ALA A 136 0.70 8.95 9.76
CA ALA A 136 0.22 9.98 10.68
C ALA A 136 -0.05 11.33 10.00
N GLU A 137 0.53 11.58 8.82
CA GLU A 137 0.29 12.79 8.01
C GLU A 137 -0.94 12.66 7.09
N ALA A 138 -1.62 11.50 7.12
CA ALA A 138 -2.76 11.23 6.27
C ALA A 138 -3.96 12.13 6.58
N GLN A 139 -4.58 12.68 5.54
CA GLN A 139 -5.76 13.55 5.63
C GLN A 139 -7.09 12.78 5.54
N GLY A 140 -7.03 11.49 5.21
CA GLY A 140 -8.20 10.62 5.05
C GLY A 140 -7.93 9.43 4.12
N PRO A 141 -8.97 8.77 3.58
CA PRO A 141 -10.37 8.92 3.98
C PRO A 141 -10.58 8.50 5.44
N ALA A 142 -11.39 9.26 6.18
CA ALA A 142 -11.75 8.96 7.55
C ALA A 142 -12.98 8.01 7.63
N GLY A 143 -13.12 7.32 8.76
CA GLY A 143 -14.22 6.38 8.99
C GLY A 143 -13.90 4.97 8.50
N ASP A 144 -14.93 4.11 8.47
CA ASP A 144 -14.78 2.75 7.95
C ASP A 144 -14.84 2.71 6.41
N ILE A 145 -14.54 1.55 5.83
CA ILE A 145 -14.57 1.33 4.38
C ILE A 145 -15.96 1.67 3.77
N TYR A 146 -17.03 1.48 4.52
CA TYR A 146 -18.40 1.74 4.04
C TYR A 146 -18.74 3.23 4.07
N SER A 147 -18.14 3.99 4.99
CA SER A 147 -18.27 5.45 5.06
C SER A 147 -17.70 6.09 3.80
N PHE A 148 -16.59 5.56 3.29
CA PHE A 148 -15.99 5.98 2.02
C PHE A 148 -16.91 5.70 0.81
N GLU A 149 -17.52 4.52 0.74
CA GLU A 149 -18.39 4.15 -0.38
C GLU A 149 -19.71 4.92 -0.40
N ARG A 150 -20.24 5.29 0.77
CA ARG A 150 -21.52 6.01 0.91
C ARG A 150 -21.41 7.53 0.73
N SER A 151 -20.21 8.08 0.82
CA SER A 151 -19.93 9.52 0.69
C SER A 151 -19.48 9.92 -0.73
N GLY A 152 -19.63 9.01 -1.70
CA GLY A 152 -19.29 9.19 -3.11
C GLY A 152 -20.41 9.79 -3.94
#